data_AF-A0A8R1J3L0-F1
#
_entry.id   AF-A0A8R1J3L0-F1
#
_cell.length_a   1.000
_cell.length_b   1.000
_cell.length_c   1.000
_cell.angle_alpha   90.00
_cell.angle_beta   90.00
_cell.angle_gamma   90.00
#
_symmetry.space_group_name_H-M   'P 1'
#
loop_
_entity.id
_entity.type
_entity.pdbx_description
1 polymer ?
#
loop_
_entity_poly.entity_id
_entity_poly.type
_entity_poly.pdbx_seq_one_letter_code
_entity_poly.pdbx_strand_id
1 'polypeptide(L)'
;MTACIADFGLARIYNFDISRSDILGQVGTRRYMSPEMLEGATEFTPTAFKAMDVYSMALVMWEVISRTRVSFDDKVPEYEAPYNHLGFNPPVGSMRSHVV
;
A
#
# COMPACT_ATOMS: atom_id res chain seq x y z
N MET A 1 1.78 -24.31 -0.35
CA MET A 1 0.77 -23.23 -0.43
C MET A 1 1.31 -22.20 -1.41
N THR A 2 0.52 -21.73 -2.37
CA THR A 2 0.98 -20.82 -3.43
C THR A 2 0.12 -19.57 -3.37
N ALA A 3 0.76 -18.39 -3.32
CA ALA A 3 0.06 -17.11 -3.33
C ALA A 3 -0.25 -16.66 -4.78
N CYS A 4 -1.32 -15.90 -4.96
CA CYS A 4 -1.69 -15.24 -6.21
C CYS A 4 -2.18 -13.81 -5.94
N ILE A 5 -2.00 -12.92 -6.93
CA ILE A 5 -2.54 -11.55 -6.89
C ILE A 5 -3.98 -11.59 -7.45
N ALA A 6 -4.89 -10.88 -6.80
CA ALA A 6 -6.30 -10.80 -7.16
C ALA A 6 -6.81 -9.36 -7.07
N ASP A 7 -8.05 -9.15 -7.51
CA ASP A 7 -8.75 -7.85 -7.55
C ASP A 7 -8.03 -6.78 -8.38
N PHE A 8 -8.25 -6.85 -9.70
CA PHE A 8 -7.71 -5.90 -10.67
C PHE A 8 -8.65 -4.72 -10.95
N GLY A 9 -9.67 -4.47 -10.12
CA GLY A 9 -10.68 -3.42 -10.37
C GLY A 9 -10.12 -2.00 -10.48
N LEU A 10 -9.01 -1.73 -9.77
CA LEU A 10 -8.27 -0.47 -9.82
C LEU A 10 -6.99 -0.55 -10.65
N ALA A 11 -6.66 -1.71 -11.21
CA ALA A 11 -5.43 -1.88 -11.98
C ALA A 11 -5.44 -1.01 -13.24
N ARG A 12 -4.26 -0.53 -13.64
CA ARG A 12 -4.06 0.31 -14.81
C ARG A 12 -2.92 -0.23 -15.67
N ILE A 13 -3.18 -0.36 -16.96
CA ILE A 13 -2.14 -0.65 -17.95
C ILE A 13 -1.52 0.69 -18.30
N TYR A 14 -0.21 0.84 -18.12
CA TYR A 14 0.48 2.06 -18.52
C TYR A 14 0.60 2.11 -20.05
N ASN A 15 -0.02 3.11 -20.66
CA ASN A 15 0.10 3.48 -22.08
C ASN A 15 0.54 4.94 -22.17
N PHE A 16 1.29 5.29 -23.22
CA PHE A 16 1.82 6.66 -23.39
C PHE A 16 0.74 7.75 -23.51
N ASP A 17 -0.51 7.37 -23.82
CA ASP A 17 -1.64 8.29 -24.03
C ASP A 17 -2.54 8.50 -22.80
N ILE A 18 -2.14 8.04 -21.60
CA ILE A 18 -3.00 8.19 -20.41
C ILE A 18 -3.00 9.64 -19.92
N SER A 19 -4.21 10.21 -19.80
CA SER A 19 -4.39 11.55 -19.27
C SER A 19 -4.13 11.59 -17.76
N ARG A 20 -3.51 12.67 -17.23
CA ARG A 20 -3.29 12.84 -15.78
C ARG A 20 -4.59 12.71 -14.97
N SER A 21 -5.73 13.13 -15.54
CA SER A 21 -7.06 13.00 -14.93
C SER A 21 -7.49 11.56 -14.66
N ASP A 22 -7.04 10.60 -15.48
CA ASP A 22 -7.41 9.18 -15.31
C ASP A 22 -6.60 8.49 -14.20
N ILE A 23 -5.51 9.13 -13.76
CA ILE A 23 -4.53 8.59 -12.81
C ILE A 23 -4.73 9.19 -11.41
N LEU A 24 -5.13 10.46 -11.33
CA LEU A 24 -5.18 11.27 -10.09
C LEU A 24 -6.26 10.89 -9.07
N GLY A 25 -6.95 9.76 -9.23
CA GLY A 25 -7.81 9.27 -8.16
C GLY A 25 -6.95 8.78 -7.00
N GLN A 26 -7.04 9.38 -5.81
CA GLN A 26 -6.63 8.75 -4.54
C GLN A 26 -7.55 7.56 -4.26
N VAL A 27 -7.44 6.53 -5.10
CA VAL A 27 -8.19 5.29 -5.07
C VAL A 27 -7.36 4.21 -4.40
N GLY A 28 -8.04 3.23 -3.80
CA GLY A 28 -7.41 2.17 -3.04
C GLY A 28 -7.46 2.40 -1.54
N THR A 29 -6.84 1.49 -0.80
CA THR A 29 -6.91 1.47 0.65
C THR A 29 -5.83 2.38 1.24
N ARG A 30 -6.26 3.49 1.86
CA ARG A 30 -5.38 4.58 2.34
C ARG A 30 -4.17 4.14 3.15
N ARG A 31 -4.32 3.09 3.97
CA ARG A 31 -3.25 2.56 4.82
C ARG A 31 -2.09 1.90 4.07
N TYR A 32 -2.28 1.60 2.78
CA TYR A 32 -1.28 1.02 1.89
C TYR A 32 -0.76 2.02 0.84
N MET A 33 -1.29 3.25 0.81
CA MET A 33 -0.84 4.26 -0.15
C MET A 33 0.58 4.73 0.20
N SER A 34 1.44 4.82 -0.81
CA SER A 34 2.79 5.36 -0.68
C SER A 34 2.78 6.87 -0.36
N PRO A 35 3.87 7.42 0.21
CA PRO A 35 3.95 8.83 0.56
C PRO A 35 3.63 9.76 -0.61
N GLU A 36 4.18 9.51 -1.80
CA GLU A 36 3.94 10.32 -2.99
C GLU A 36 2.48 10.31 -3.46
N MET A 37 1.75 9.20 -3.25
CA MET A 37 0.31 9.11 -3.51
C MET A 37 -0.51 9.90 -2.47
N LEU A 38 -0.09 9.86 -1.19
CA LEU A 38 -0.74 10.61 -0.11
C LEU A 38 -0.53 12.12 -0.26
N GLU A 39 0.61 12.54 -0.78
CA GLU A 39 0.93 13.93 -1.09
C GLU A 39 0.31 14.43 -2.40
N GLY A 40 -0.13 13.52 -3.28
CA GLY A 40 -0.56 13.86 -4.63
C GLY A 40 0.58 14.33 -5.53
N ALA A 41 1.83 14.03 -5.14
CA ALA A 41 3.06 14.44 -5.81
C ALA A 41 3.67 13.30 -6.63
N THR A 42 2.82 12.49 -7.28
CA THR A 42 3.27 11.32 -8.03
C THR A 42 3.73 11.68 -9.44
N GLU A 43 4.93 11.22 -9.81
CA GLU A 43 5.34 11.25 -11.21
C GLU A 43 4.51 10.26 -12.04
N PHE A 44 4.05 10.68 -13.22
CA PHE A 44 3.27 9.84 -14.13
C PHE A 44 4.18 8.95 -14.99
N THR A 45 5.08 8.20 -14.35
CA THR A 45 6.04 7.31 -15.03
C THR A 45 5.79 5.85 -14.64
N PRO A 46 6.11 4.88 -15.52
CA PRO A 46 5.97 3.45 -15.20
C PRO A 46 6.76 3.06 -13.95
N THR A 47 7.90 3.70 -13.74
CA THR A 47 8.78 3.44 -12.59
C THR A 47 8.13 3.92 -11.30
N ALA A 48 7.50 5.10 -11.30
CA ALA A 48 6.78 5.61 -10.14
C ALA A 48 5.58 4.72 -9.77
N PHE A 49 4.75 4.30 -10.74
CA PHE A 49 3.65 3.36 -10.47
C PHE A 49 4.13 2.05 -9.84
N LYS A 50 5.21 1.47 -10.37
CA LYS A 50 5.79 0.26 -9.80
C LYS A 50 6.36 0.48 -8.40
N ALA A 51 6.93 1.66 -8.12
CA ALA A 51 7.42 1.98 -6.77
C ALA A 51 6.28 2.05 -5.75
N MET A 52 5.11 2.57 -6.13
CA MET A 52 3.90 2.56 -5.29
C MET A 52 3.42 1.14 -4.98
N ASP A 53 3.44 0.25 -5.98
CA ASP A 53 3.11 -1.17 -5.79
C ASP A 53 4.11 -1.87 -4.87
N VAL A 54 5.41 -1.56 -5.00
CA VAL A 54 6.47 -2.10 -4.12
C VAL A 54 6.27 -1.64 -2.67
N TYR A 55 5.91 -0.38 -2.45
CA TYR A 55 5.57 0.14 -1.11
C TYR A 55 4.40 -0.64 -0.51
N SER A 56 3.31 -0.79 -1.27
CA SER A 56 2.11 -1.53 -0.83
C SER A 56 2.46 -2.99 -0.51
N MET A 57 3.25 -3.64 -1.36
CA MET A 57 3.71 -5.02 -1.19
C MET A 57 4.59 -5.18 0.07
N ALA A 58 5.44 -4.21 0.36
CA ALA A 58 6.31 -4.24 1.55
C ALA A 58 5.48 -4.25 2.85
N LEU A 59 4.37 -3.49 2.90
CA LEU A 59 3.46 -3.52 4.04
C LEU A 59 2.77 -4.89 4.19
N VAL A 60 2.35 -5.51 3.09
CA VAL A 60 1.79 -6.88 3.11
C VAL A 60 2.83 -7.90 3.58
N MET A 61 4.08 -7.78 3.13
CA MET A 61 5.18 -8.62 3.63
C MET A 61 5.40 -8.43 5.12
N TRP A 62 5.38 -7.19 5.61
CA TRP A 62 5.47 -6.89 7.03
C TRP A 62 4.34 -7.57 7.83
N GLU A 63 3.10 -7.55 7.34
CA GLU A 63 1.98 -8.25 7.98
C GLU A 63 2.23 -9.76 8.08
N VAL A 64 2.70 -10.38 7.01
CA VAL A 64 3.04 -11.82 6.99
C VAL A 64 4.17 -12.14 7.96
N ILE A 65 5.25 -11.35 7.93
CA ILE A 65 6.43 -11.54 8.79
C ILE A 65 6.06 -11.34 10.26
N SER A 66 5.25 -10.32 10.58
CA SER A 66 4.80 -10.03 11.96
C SER A 66 4.01 -11.18 12.59
N ARG A 67 3.45 -12.07 11.75
CA ARG A 67 2.65 -13.24 12.16
C ARG A 67 3.40 -14.56 12.02
N THR A 68 4.66 -14.54 11.60
CA THR A 68 5.47 -15.74 11.40
C THR A 68 6.27 -16.07 12.65
N ARG A 69 6.18 -17.32 13.12
CA ARG A 69 7.11 -17.87 14.12
C ARG A 69 8.35 -18.36 13.40
N VAL A 70 9.52 -17.85 13.80
CA VAL A 70 10.80 -18.32 13.28
C VAL A 70 11.38 -19.39 14.21
N SER A 71 11.22 -19.19 15.51
CA SER A 71 11.63 -20.11 16.58
C SER A 71 10.44 -20.58 17.41
N PHE A 72 10.60 -21.69 18.13
CA PHE A 72 9.53 -22.27 18.94
C PHE A 72 9.06 -21.33 20.07
N ASP A 73 9.99 -20.56 20.65
CA ASP A 73 9.73 -19.64 21.76
C ASP A 73 9.24 -18.25 21.32
N ASP A 74 9.10 -18.01 20.02
CA ASP A 74 8.65 -16.72 19.50
C ASP A 74 7.18 -16.46 19.91
N LYS A 75 6.99 -15.41 20.72
CA LYS A 75 5.67 -14.87 21.00
C LYS A 75 5.21 -14.03 19.81
N VAL A 76 4.16 -14.50 19.14
CA VAL A 76 3.56 -13.77 18.01
C VAL A 76 2.39 -12.94 18.52
N PRO A 77 2.45 -11.60 18.44
CA PRO A 77 1.37 -10.71 18.87
C PRO A 77 0.14 -10.87 17.98
N GLU A 78 -1.05 -10.50 18.45
CA GLU A 78 -2.27 -10.52 17.61
C GLU A 78 -2.08 -9.74 16.29
N TYR A 79 -2.85 -10.12 15.27
CA TYR A 79 -2.78 -9.45 13.99
C TYR A 79 -3.19 -7.98 14.10
N GLU A 80 -2.35 -7.11 13.55
CA GLU A 80 -2.64 -5.70 13.38
C GLU A 80 -2.34 -5.30 11.93
N ALA A 81 -3.29 -4.63 11.30
CA ALA A 81 -3.07 -4.06 9.98
C ALA A 81 -2.13 -2.83 10.08
N PRO A 82 -1.41 -2.43 9.02
CA PRO A 82 -0.45 -1.32 9.07
C PRO A 82 -1.07 -0.02 9.62
N TYR A 83 -0.47 0.64 10.61
CA TYR A 83 -1.09 1.84 11.22
C TYR A 83 -2.48 1.58 11.88
N ASN A 84 -2.70 0.40 12.46
CA ASN A 84 -3.96 0.04 13.14
C ASN A 84 -4.41 1.06 14.21
N HIS A 85 -3.45 1.71 14.88
CA HIS A 85 -3.71 2.73 15.90
C HIS A 85 -4.43 3.98 15.37
N LEU A 86 -4.47 4.19 14.04
CA LEU A 86 -5.23 5.28 13.41
C LEU A 86 -6.69 4.90 13.11
N GLY A 87 -7.11 3.69 13.48
CA GLY A 87 -8.44 3.15 13.24
C GLY A 87 -8.60 2.43 11.90
N PHE A 88 -9.82 1.95 11.64
CA PHE A 88 -10.13 1.12 10.48
C PHE A 88 -9.96 1.85 9.15
N ASN A 89 -10.44 3.11 9.06
CA ASN A 89 -10.38 3.92 7.85
C ASN A 89 -9.76 5.29 8.15
N PRO A 90 -8.44 5.36 8.34
CA PRO A 90 -7.78 6.61 8.68
C PRO A 90 -7.98 7.64 7.56
N PRO A 91 -8.21 8.92 7.88
CA PRO A 91 -8.28 9.97 6.87
C PRO A 91 -6.91 10.17 6.23
N VAL A 92 -6.89 10.63 4.97
CA VAL A 92 -5.65 10.85 4.20
C VAL A 92 -4.68 11.78 4.95
N GLY A 93 -5.19 12.81 5.62
CA GLY A 93 -4.37 13.73 6.42
C GLY A 93 -3.64 13.03 7.58
N SER A 94 -4.29 12.08 8.27
CA SER A 94 -3.65 11.28 9.32
C SER A 94 -2.63 10.30 8.74
N MET A 95 -2.91 9.69 7.59
CA MET A 95 -1.91 8.85 6.92
C MET A 95 -0.69 9.67 6.53
N ARG A 96 -0.91 10.85 5.92
CA ARG A 96 0.18 11.74 5.49
C ARG A 96 1.08 12.13 6.65
N SER A 97 0.53 12.46 7.82
CA SER A 97 1.34 12.86 8.98
C SER A 97 2.17 11.75 9.63
N HIS A 98 1.92 10.48 9.28
CA HIS A 98 2.65 9.32 9.83
C HIS A 98 3.55 8.64 8.81
N VAL A 99 3.28 8.83 7.52
CA VAL A 99 4.03 8.22 6.40
C VAL A 99 5.08 9.19 5.84
N VAL A 100 4.82 10.50 5.89
CA VAL A 100 5.69 11.58 5.41
C VAL A 100 6.32 12.31 6.59
#